data_AF-A0A9P4GW00-F1
#
_entry.id   AF-A0A9P4GW00-F1
#
_cell.length_a   1.000
_cell.length_b   1.000
_cell.length_c   1.000
_cell.angle_alpha   90.00
_cell.angle_beta   90.00
_cell.angle_gamma   90.00
#
_symmetry.space_group_name_H-M   'P 1'
#
loop_
_entity.id
_entity.type
_entity.pdbx_description
1 polymer ?
#
loop_
_entity_poly.entity_id
_entity_poly.type
_entity_poly.pdbx_seq_one_letter_code
_entity_poly.pdbx_strand_id
1 'polypeptide(L)'
;LLEFVAKQSSASSCVKWIVSSRNLPGIEEQLEQAGHKVRLSLGLNAESVSAAVGVFIQHKVSQLAQQKKYDKQTQDAVFAGLTSRADGTFLWVALVCQDLGYTKKRNALKKLDSFPPGLDPLYERMMQQISVSDDAELCKQILALEALVYRPVTLEELVALAEPLRDTADEDLREIINLCGSFLTLREDSVYFVHQSDTMDTYKSLRRALRPNQTRQVRPC
;
A
#
# COMPACT_ATOMS: atom_id res chain seq x y z
N LEU A 1 6.63 26.27 -0.87
CA LEU A 1 5.16 26.05 -0.77
C LEU A 1 4.63 26.29 0.64
N LEU A 2 5.13 25.60 1.67
CA LEU A 2 4.65 25.76 3.05
C LEU A 2 4.78 27.20 3.58
N GLU A 3 5.91 27.86 3.32
CA GLU A 3 6.08 29.29 3.67
C GLU A 3 5.06 30.21 3.00
N PHE A 4 4.68 29.91 1.76
CA PHE A 4 3.67 30.68 1.04
C PHE A 4 2.29 30.52 1.70
N VAL A 5 1.93 29.28 2.05
CA VAL A 5 0.68 28.99 2.78
C VAL A 5 0.68 29.70 4.13
N ALA A 6 1.77 29.65 4.90
CA ALA A 6 1.88 30.30 6.19
C ALA A 6 1.75 31.84 6.09
N LYS A 7 2.47 32.47 5.16
CA LYS A 7 2.40 33.92 4.93
C LYS A 7 1.01 34.38 4.50
N GLN A 8 0.39 33.69 3.54
CA GLN A 8 -0.91 34.09 3.03
C GLN A 8 -2.06 33.82 4.01
N SER A 9 -1.95 32.78 4.84
CA SER A 9 -2.92 32.51 5.91
C SER A 9 -3.01 33.65 6.92
N SER A 10 -1.90 34.36 7.15
CA SER A 10 -1.85 35.53 8.06
C SER A 10 -2.24 36.84 7.36
N ALA A 11 -2.08 36.92 6.03
CA ALA A 11 -2.33 38.13 5.26
C ALA A 11 -3.77 38.27 4.73
N SER A 12 -4.50 37.16 4.57
CA SER A 12 -5.86 37.16 4.02
C SER A 12 -6.77 36.16 4.73
N SER A 13 -7.88 36.68 5.29
CA SER A 13 -8.95 35.87 5.89
C SER A 13 -9.88 35.21 4.85
N CYS A 14 -9.72 35.54 3.57
CA CYS A 14 -10.58 35.04 2.49
C CYS A 14 -10.17 33.65 1.99
N VAL A 15 -9.03 33.12 2.44
CA VAL A 15 -8.50 31.84 1.97
C VAL A 15 -8.42 30.85 3.13
N LYS A 16 -9.04 29.68 2.96
CA LYS A 16 -8.96 28.56 3.90
C LYS A 16 -8.11 27.46 3.29
N TRP A 17 -7.04 27.07 3.99
CA TRP A 17 -6.11 26.04 3.55
C TRP A 17 -6.39 24.71 4.26
N ILE A 18 -6.38 23.62 3.49
CA ILE A 18 -6.32 22.25 4.03
C ILE A 18 -5.00 21.67 3.53
N VAL A 19 -4.12 21.32 4.47
CA VAL A 19 -2.80 20.74 4.18
C VAL A 19 -2.73 19.37 4.83
N SER A 20 -2.36 18.36 4.04
CA SER A 20 -2.07 17.01 4.53
C SER A 20 -0.58 16.75 4.40
N SER A 21 0.04 16.27 5.47
CA SER A 21 1.48 15.97 5.51
C SER A 21 1.78 14.83 6.48
N ARG A 22 2.98 14.26 6.37
CA ARG A 22 3.54 13.42 7.44
C ARG A 22 3.87 14.29 8.66
N ASN A 23 3.87 13.69 9.85
CA ASN A 23 4.31 14.32 11.12
C ASN A 23 5.85 14.46 11.12
N LEU A 24 6.37 15.32 10.25
CA LEU A 24 7.80 15.64 10.18
C LEU A 24 8.04 16.97 10.91
N PRO A 25 8.98 17.03 11.87
CA PRO A 25 9.21 18.22 12.69
C PRO A 25 9.40 19.50 11.85
N GLY A 26 10.14 19.43 10.74
CA GLY A 26 10.37 20.61 9.87
C GLY A 26 9.12 21.10 9.13
N ILE A 27 8.15 20.23 8.84
CA ILE A 27 6.86 20.65 8.26
C ILE A 27 6.00 21.31 9.34
N GLU A 28 6.00 20.73 10.53
CA GLU A 28 5.24 21.23 11.67
C GLU A 28 5.71 22.63 12.06
N GLU A 29 7.03 22.83 12.20
CA GLU A 29 7.64 24.13 12.53
C GLU A 29 7.26 25.23 11.53
N GLN A 30 7.25 24.93 10.23
CA GLN A 30 6.84 25.89 9.21
C GLN A 30 5.35 26.21 9.26
N LEU A 31 4.50 25.23 9.59
CA LEU A 31 3.06 25.41 9.74
C LEU A 31 2.67 26.03 11.09
N GLU A 32 3.53 26.02 12.11
CA GLU A 32 3.37 26.82 13.35
C GLU A 32 3.34 28.33 13.07
N GLN A 33 3.94 28.78 11.98
CA GLN A 33 3.97 30.21 11.62
C GLN A 33 2.62 30.72 11.07
N ALA A 34 1.67 29.81 10.75
CA ALA A 34 0.33 30.19 10.31
C ALA A 34 -0.56 30.52 11.52
N GLY A 35 -1.06 31.77 11.61
CA GLY A 35 -1.72 32.27 12.83
C GLY A 35 -2.97 31.50 13.27
N HIS A 36 -3.87 31.15 12.35
CA HIS A 36 -5.08 30.37 12.65
C HIS A 36 -5.00 28.99 12.03
N LYS A 37 -4.81 27.96 12.85
CA LYS A 37 -4.81 26.57 12.39
C LYS A 37 -5.54 25.64 13.35
N VAL A 38 -6.13 24.61 12.76
CA VAL A 38 -6.62 23.43 13.47
C VAL A 38 -5.74 22.28 13.03
N ARG A 39 -5.00 21.70 13.98
CA ARG A 39 -4.20 20.51 13.70
C ARG A 39 -5.05 19.26 13.93
N LEU A 40 -5.18 18.45 12.89
CA LEU A 40 -5.78 17.12 12.97
C LEU A 40 -4.68 16.08 12.75
N SER A 41 -4.30 15.40 13.82
CA SER A 41 -3.31 14.33 13.77
C SER A 41 -4.02 12.99 13.63
N LEU A 42 -4.04 12.44 12.41
CA LEU A 42 -4.65 11.14 12.12
C LEU A 42 -3.97 9.96 12.84
N GLY A 43 -2.73 10.11 13.33
CA GLY A 43 -2.01 9.05 14.05
C GLY A 43 -2.07 9.13 15.58
N LEU A 44 -2.59 10.22 16.16
CA LEU A 44 -2.57 10.45 17.62
C LEU A 44 -3.92 10.17 18.30
N ASN A 45 -4.95 9.84 17.53
CA ASN A 45 -6.29 9.54 18.05
C ASN A 45 -6.67 8.09 17.71
N ALA A 46 -5.97 7.14 18.34
CA ALA A 46 -6.10 5.71 18.06
C ALA A 46 -7.54 5.22 18.16
N GLU A 47 -8.32 5.74 19.11
CA GLU A 47 -9.74 5.37 19.26
C GLU A 47 -10.60 5.87 18.09
N SER A 48 -10.44 7.14 17.68
CA SER A 48 -11.20 7.67 16.54
C SER A 48 -10.80 7.03 15.22
N VAL A 49 -9.51 6.71 15.06
CA VAL A 49 -9.00 5.97 13.90
C VAL A 49 -9.59 4.56 13.89
N SER A 50 -9.56 3.86 15.01
CA SER A 50 -10.14 2.53 15.14
C SER A 50 -11.64 2.52 14.82
N ALA A 51 -12.39 3.51 15.33
CA ALA A 51 -13.80 3.68 14.99
C ALA A 51 -14.03 3.94 13.49
N ALA A 52 -13.24 4.82 12.89
CA ALA A 52 -13.32 5.11 11.46
C ALA A 52 -12.95 3.90 10.59
N VAL A 53 -11.95 3.11 10.99
CA VAL A 53 -11.59 1.84 10.36
C VAL A 53 -12.73 0.84 10.49
N GLY A 54 -13.39 0.76 11.64
CA GLY A 54 -14.58 -0.07 11.85
C GLY A 54 -15.71 0.25 10.87
N VAL A 55 -16.02 1.54 10.70
CA VAL A 55 -17.01 2.01 9.70
C VAL A 55 -16.56 1.65 8.28
N PHE A 56 -15.29 1.83 7.97
CA PHE A 56 -14.72 1.47 6.66
C PHE A 56 -14.81 -0.04 6.38
N ILE A 57 -14.50 -0.89 7.37
CA ILE A 57 -14.65 -2.35 7.29
C ILE A 57 -16.11 -2.69 7.01
N GLN A 58 -17.06 -2.09 7.74
CA GLN A 58 -18.49 -2.33 7.53
C GLN A 58 -18.92 -2.02 6.09
N HIS A 59 -18.46 -0.89 5.56
CA HIS A 59 -18.71 -0.50 4.18
C HIS A 59 -18.12 -1.51 3.17
N LYS A 60 -16.84 -1.86 3.32
CA LYS A 60 -16.14 -2.81 2.43
C LYS A 60 -16.75 -4.21 2.46
N VAL A 61 -17.11 -4.70 3.65
CA VAL A 61 -17.78 -5.99 3.82
C VAL A 61 -19.14 -6.00 3.15
N SER A 62 -19.89 -4.89 3.22
CA SER A 62 -21.18 -4.76 2.54
C SER A 62 -21.03 -4.79 1.01
N GLN A 63 -20.02 -4.11 0.46
CA GLN A 63 -19.69 -4.18 -0.97
C GLN A 63 -19.31 -5.61 -1.40
N LEU A 64 -18.43 -6.28 -0.64
CA LEU A 64 -18.03 -7.66 -0.91
C LEU A 64 -19.22 -8.62 -0.84
N ALA A 65 -20.09 -8.45 0.14
CA ALA A 65 -21.26 -9.29 0.30
C ALA A 65 -22.19 -9.19 -0.91
N GLN A 66 -22.39 -7.98 -1.45
CA GLN A 66 -23.16 -7.77 -2.68
C GLN A 66 -22.48 -8.42 -3.89
N GLN A 67 -21.18 -8.17 -4.10
CA GLN A 67 -20.43 -8.69 -5.25
C GLN A 67 -20.32 -10.22 -5.25
N LYS A 68 -20.10 -10.82 -4.08
CA LYS A 68 -19.80 -12.25 -3.92
C LYS A 68 -21.00 -13.07 -3.39
N LYS A 69 -22.15 -12.42 -3.19
CA LYS A 69 -23.40 -13.00 -2.67
C LYS A 69 -23.19 -13.72 -1.33
N TYR A 70 -22.54 -13.04 -0.39
CA TYR A 70 -22.35 -13.57 0.96
C TYR A 70 -23.68 -13.63 1.71
N ASP A 71 -23.88 -14.71 2.46
CA ASP A 71 -24.95 -14.77 3.46
C ASP A 71 -24.53 -13.99 4.71
N LYS A 72 -25.49 -13.76 5.59
CA LYS A 72 -25.28 -12.97 6.81
C LYS A 72 -24.18 -13.55 7.70
N GLN A 73 -24.12 -14.88 7.82
CA GLN A 73 -23.10 -15.55 8.61
C GLN A 73 -21.69 -15.33 8.04
N THR A 74 -21.51 -15.47 6.73
CA THR A 74 -20.23 -15.20 6.06
C THR A 74 -19.86 -13.72 6.20
N GLN A 75 -20.82 -12.82 6.04
CA GLN A 75 -20.60 -11.37 6.19
C GLN A 75 -20.10 -11.02 7.60
N ASP A 76 -20.74 -11.55 8.63
CA ASP A 76 -20.39 -11.29 10.03
C ASP A 76 -19.01 -11.89 10.38
N ALA A 77 -18.71 -13.09 9.88
CA ALA A 77 -17.40 -13.72 10.05
C ALA A 77 -16.28 -12.92 9.34
N VAL A 78 -16.52 -12.42 8.13
CA VAL A 78 -15.55 -11.56 7.43
C VAL A 78 -15.37 -10.24 8.18
N PHE A 79 -16.44 -9.61 8.66
CA PHE A 79 -16.37 -8.38 9.46
C PHE A 79 -15.53 -8.58 10.72
N ALA A 80 -15.80 -9.62 11.49
CA ALA A 80 -15.05 -9.93 12.70
C ALA A 80 -13.56 -10.20 12.41
N GLY A 81 -13.28 -10.98 11.35
CA GLY A 81 -11.92 -11.33 10.97
C GLY A 81 -11.10 -10.17 10.40
N LEU A 82 -11.74 -9.18 9.77
CA LEU A 82 -11.06 -7.94 9.35
C LEU A 82 -10.81 -7.04 10.57
N THR A 83 -11.81 -6.89 11.44
CA THR A 83 -11.71 -6.02 12.62
C THR A 83 -10.59 -6.44 13.57
N SER A 84 -10.41 -7.75 13.79
CA SER A 84 -9.38 -8.27 14.70
C SER A 84 -7.95 -8.18 14.16
N ARG A 85 -7.76 -8.02 12.85
CA ARG A 85 -6.44 -8.09 12.19
C ARG A 85 -6.00 -6.79 11.51
N ALA A 86 -6.92 -5.86 11.26
CA ALA A 86 -6.63 -4.61 10.58
C ALA A 86 -5.67 -3.69 11.34
N ASP A 87 -5.60 -3.81 12.68
CA ASP A 87 -4.73 -3.03 13.55
C ASP A 87 -4.78 -1.51 13.23
N GLY A 88 -6.00 -0.96 13.13
CA GLY A 88 -6.21 0.45 12.81
C GLY A 88 -5.77 0.89 11.41
N THR A 89 -5.50 -0.04 10.49
CA THR A 89 -4.94 0.28 9.17
C THR A 89 -5.97 0.14 8.05
N PHE A 90 -6.42 1.28 7.49
CA PHE A 90 -7.32 1.32 6.33
C PHE A 90 -6.78 0.54 5.12
N LEU A 91 -5.48 0.67 4.87
CA LEU A 91 -4.81 0.05 3.74
C LEU A 91 -4.84 -1.49 3.81
N TRP A 92 -4.55 -2.05 4.98
CA TRP A 92 -4.65 -3.49 5.21
C TRP A 92 -6.05 -4.02 4.87
N VAL A 93 -7.10 -3.31 5.31
CA VAL A 93 -8.50 -3.67 5.00
C VAL A 93 -8.75 -3.62 3.49
N ALA A 94 -8.28 -2.56 2.82
CA ALA A 94 -8.46 -2.41 1.37
C ALA A 94 -7.82 -3.56 0.58
N LEU A 95 -6.56 -3.92 0.91
CA LEU A 95 -5.81 -5.00 0.25
C LEU A 95 -6.46 -6.36 0.47
N VAL A 96 -6.83 -6.68 1.71
CA VAL A 96 -7.49 -7.96 2.03
C VAL A 96 -8.85 -8.04 1.34
N CYS A 97 -9.63 -6.96 1.35
CA CYS A 97 -10.92 -6.95 0.66
C CYS A 97 -10.77 -7.09 -0.87
N GLN A 98 -9.73 -6.51 -1.47
CA GLN A 98 -9.44 -6.67 -2.89
C GLN A 98 -9.17 -8.14 -3.24
N ASP A 99 -8.30 -8.84 -2.50
CA ASP A 99 -8.00 -10.27 -2.72
C ASP A 99 -9.24 -11.16 -2.48
N LEU A 100 -10.05 -10.85 -1.45
CA LEU A 100 -11.33 -11.51 -1.23
C LEU A 100 -12.33 -11.29 -2.39
N GLY A 101 -12.25 -10.14 -3.06
CA GLY A 101 -13.00 -9.82 -4.28
C GLY A 101 -12.74 -10.79 -5.43
N TYR A 102 -11.52 -11.33 -5.54
CA TYR A 102 -11.16 -12.38 -6.51
C TYR A 102 -11.38 -13.80 -5.98
N THR A 103 -11.39 -13.99 -4.67
CA THR A 103 -11.55 -15.30 -4.03
C THR A 103 -12.96 -15.87 -4.18
N LYS A 104 -13.11 -17.18 -4.49
CA LYS A 104 -14.43 -17.84 -4.53
C LYS A 104 -15.09 -17.82 -3.14
N LYS A 105 -16.41 -17.56 -3.04
CA LYS A 105 -17.16 -17.47 -1.76
C LYS A 105 -16.81 -18.60 -0.77
N ARG A 106 -16.81 -19.85 -1.23
CA ARG A 106 -16.49 -21.04 -0.40
C ARG A 106 -15.11 -21.01 0.27
N ASN A 107 -14.17 -20.22 -0.26
CA ASN A 107 -12.81 -20.11 0.23
C ASN A 107 -12.56 -18.80 0.99
N ALA A 108 -13.56 -17.89 1.07
CA ALA A 108 -13.37 -16.55 1.60
C ALA A 108 -12.85 -16.55 3.05
N LEU A 109 -13.45 -17.35 3.93
CA LEU A 109 -13.03 -17.43 5.34
C LEU A 109 -11.64 -18.05 5.48
N LYS A 110 -11.39 -19.17 4.79
CA LYS A 110 -10.06 -19.81 4.79
C LYS A 110 -8.97 -18.86 4.28
N LYS A 111 -9.26 -18.08 3.24
CA LYS A 111 -8.35 -17.08 2.70
C LYS A 111 -8.15 -15.93 3.69
N LEU A 112 -9.23 -15.42 4.27
CA LEU A 112 -9.18 -14.37 5.29
C LEU A 112 -8.30 -14.80 6.48
N ASP A 113 -8.42 -16.05 6.92
CA ASP A 113 -7.64 -16.58 8.04
C ASP A 113 -6.16 -16.75 7.76
N SER A 114 -5.79 -16.76 6.49
CA SER A 114 -4.40 -16.81 6.12
C SER A 114 -3.71 -15.46 6.30
N PHE A 115 -4.41 -14.32 6.21
CA PHE A 115 -3.76 -13.01 6.26
C PHE A 115 -3.21 -12.71 7.67
N PRO A 116 -1.95 -12.26 7.77
CA PRO A 116 -1.38 -11.88 9.04
C PRO A 116 -1.97 -10.54 9.54
N PRO A 117 -2.00 -10.30 10.86
CA PRO A 117 -2.41 -9.02 11.41
C PRO A 117 -1.40 -7.93 11.07
N GLY A 118 -1.89 -6.72 10.78
CA GLY A 118 -1.06 -5.55 10.51
C GLY A 118 -0.43 -5.53 9.11
N LEU A 119 -0.02 -4.34 8.70
CA LEU A 119 0.42 -4.06 7.33
C LEU A 119 1.80 -4.62 7.00
N ASP A 120 2.77 -4.49 7.91
CA ASP A 120 4.14 -4.95 7.70
C ASP A 120 4.20 -6.48 7.39
N PRO A 121 3.60 -7.36 8.22
CA PRO A 121 3.54 -8.79 7.91
C PRO A 121 2.76 -9.10 6.62
N LEU A 122 1.73 -8.31 6.31
CA LEU A 122 0.96 -8.48 5.08
C LEU A 122 1.85 -8.23 3.85
N TYR A 123 2.65 -7.16 3.87
CA TYR A 123 3.62 -6.89 2.80
C TYR A 123 4.70 -7.97 2.72
N GLU A 124 5.24 -8.44 3.83
CA GLU A 124 6.24 -9.51 3.82
C GLU A 124 5.69 -10.77 3.15
N ARG A 125 4.45 -11.14 3.47
CA ARG A 125 3.77 -12.25 2.80
C ARG A 125 3.57 -12.01 1.30
N MET A 126 3.13 -10.82 0.90
CA MET A 126 2.93 -10.49 -0.51
C MET A 126 4.27 -10.55 -1.29
N MET A 127 5.35 -10.05 -0.70
CA MET A 127 6.70 -10.17 -1.26
C MET A 127 7.18 -11.62 -1.35
N GLN A 128 6.84 -12.46 -0.37
CA GLN A 128 7.15 -13.90 -0.43
C GLN A 128 6.40 -14.60 -1.57
N GLN A 129 5.14 -14.24 -1.81
CA GLN A 129 4.36 -14.78 -2.94
C GLN A 129 4.98 -14.42 -4.29
N ILE A 130 5.47 -13.18 -4.43
CA ILE A 130 6.22 -12.76 -5.61
C ILE A 130 7.57 -13.50 -5.70
N SER A 131 8.22 -13.75 -4.56
CA SER A 131 9.56 -14.37 -4.56
C SER A 131 9.58 -15.84 -4.96
N VAL A 132 8.42 -16.51 -5.02
CA VAL A 132 8.30 -17.92 -5.43
C VAL A 132 7.76 -18.10 -6.86
N SER A 133 7.43 -17.02 -7.57
CA SER A 133 7.03 -17.08 -8.98
C SER A 133 8.24 -17.22 -9.90
N ASP A 134 8.03 -17.75 -11.10
CA ASP A 134 9.09 -17.83 -12.12
C ASP A 134 9.61 -16.43 -12.50
N ASP A 135 8.74 -15.41 -12.44
CA ASP A 135 9.08 -13.99 -12.72
C ASP A 135 9.59 -13.21 -11.49
N ALA A 136 10.01 -13.89 -10.43
CA ALA A 136 10.35 -13.25 -9.15
C ALA A 136 11.37 -12.11 -9.29
N GLU A 137 12.42 -12.33 -10.08
CA GLU A 137 13.49 -11.33 -10.26
C GLU A 137 13.01 -10.12 -11.08
N LEU A 138 12.20 -10.34 -12.11
CA LEU A 138 11.60 -9.26 -12.90
C LEU A 138 10.64 -8.43 -12.06
N CYS A 139 9.76 -9.08 -11.29
CA CYS A 139 8.86 -8.41 -10.36
C CYS A 139 9.61 -7.55 -9.33
N LYS A 140 10.67 -8.09 -8.72
CA LYS A 140 11.49 -7.34 -7.76
C LYS A 140 12.18 -6.14 -8.40
N GLN A 141 12.65 -6.27 -9.64
CA GLN A 141 13.27 -5.17 -10.38
C GLN A 141 12.26 -4.06 -10.69
N ILE A 142 11.07 -4.41 -11.18
CA ILE A 142 10.01 -3.44 -11.45
C ILE A 142 9.62 -2.72 -10.16
N LEU A 143 9.37 -3.45 -9.07
CA LEU A 143 9.06 -2.85 -7.76
C LEU A 143 10.17 -1.92 -7.27
N ALA A 144 11.44 -2.28 -7.49
CA ALA A 144 12.57 -1.44 -7.11
C ALA A 144 12.68 -0.17 -7.96
N LEU A 145 12.47 -0.27 -9.27
CA LEU A 145 12.46 0.88 -10.19
C LEU A 145 11.33 1.84 -9.84
N GLU A 146 10.10 1.33 -9.72
CA GLU A 146 8.95 2.12 -9.27
C GLU A 146 9.24 2.79 -7.92
N ALA A 147 9.85 2.07 -6.96
CA ALA A 147 10.17 2.63 -5.65
C ALA A 147 11.22 3.76 -5.68
N LEU A 148 12.09 3.76 -6.70
CA LEU A 148 13.12 4.79 -6.90
C LEU A 148 12.57 6.01 -7.63
N VAL A 149 11.58 5.82 -8.50
CA VAL A 149 11.00 6.88 -9.32
C VAL A 149 9.80 7.48 -8.60
N TYR A 150 9.93 8.72 -8.11
CA TYR A 150 8.85 9.43 -7.39
C TYR A 150 7.65 9.86 -8.27
N ARG A 151 7.53 9.29 -9.48
CA ARG A 151 6.47 9.54 -10.44
C ARG A 151 6.06 8.22 -11.12
N PRO A 152 4.85 8.13 -11.67
CA PRO A 152 4.47 7.02 -12.53
C PRO A 152 5.47 6.84 -13.68
N VAL A 153 5.79 5.58 -14.00
CA VAL A 153 6.69 5.20 -15.09
C VAL A 153 5.87 4.58 -16.21
N THR A 154 6.09 5.00 -17.44
CA THR A 154 5.43 4.38 -18.60
C THR A 154 6.03 3.01 -18.91
N LEU A 155 5.31 2.13 -19.60
CA LEU A 155 5.86 0.85 -20.04
C LEU A 155 7.15 1.02 -20.86
N GLU A 156 7.20 2.00 -21.75
CA GLU A 156 8.39 2.31 -22.55
C GLU A 156 9.59 2.72 -21.69
N GLU A 157 9.37 3.58 -20.69
CA GLU A 157 10.41 3.98 -19.74
C GLU A 157 10.88 2.80 -18.89
N LEU A 158 9.96 1.92 -18.46
CA LEU A 158 10.29 0.76 -17.65
C LEU A 158 11.22 -0.20 -18.41
N VAL A 159 10.93 -0.45 -19.70
CA VAL A 159 11.76 -1.24 -20.61
C VAL A 159 13.13 -0.59 -20.84
N ALA A 160 13.19 0.75 -20.94
CA ALA A 160 14.45 1.46 -21.09
C ALA A 160 15.33 1.38 -19.84
N LEU A 161 14.72 1.39 -18.65
CA LEU A 161 15.37 1.40 -17.34
C LEU A 161 15.81 0.00 -16.85
N ALA A 162 15.15 -1.06 -17.29
CA ALA A 162 15.45 -2.44 -16.91
C ALA A 162 16.01 -3.24 -18.10
N GLU A 163 17.32 -3.50 -18.13
CA GLU A 163 17.92 -4.32 -19.19
C GLU A 163 17.24 -5.68 -19.40
N PRO A 164 16.83 -6.42 -18.34
CA PRO A 164 16.14 -7.70 -18.52
C PRO A 164 14.76 -7.62 -19.16
N LEU A 165 14.14 -6.43 -19.22
CA LEU A 165 12.83 -6.21 -19.83
C LEU A 165 12.90 -5.78 -21.30
N ARG A 166 14.11 -5.51 -21.84
CA ARG A 166 14.29 -4.96 -23.20
C ARG A 166 13.76 -5.84 -24.32
N ASP A 167 13.79 -7.15 -24.12
CA ASP A 167 13.34 -8.15 -25.10
C ASP A 167 11.98 -8.77 -24.72
N THR A 168 11.33 -8.27 -23.68
CA THR A 168 10.03 -8.77 -23.22
C THR A 168 8.92 -8.20 -24.09
N ALA A 169 8.01 -9.05 -24.58
CA ALA A 169 6.85 -8.59 -25.32
C ALA A 169 5.91 -7.76 -24.41
N ASP A 170 5.20 -6.78 -24.98
CA ASP A 170 4.28 -5.93 -24.22
C ASP A 170 3.22 -6.73 -23.43
N GLU A 171 2.75 -7.85 -23.98
CA GLU A 171 1.79 -8.73 -23.32
C GLU A 171 2.39 -9.37 -22.06
N ASP A 172 3.60 -9.92 -22.18
CA ASP A 172 4.35 -10.52 -21.07
C ASP A 172 4.69 -9.47 -20.00
N LEU A 173 5.09 -8.26 -20.41
CA LEU A 173 5.38 -7.16 -19.50
C LEU A 173 4.17 -6.78 -18.65
N ARG A 174 2.99 -6.71 -19.28
CA ARG A 174 1.73 -6.45 -18.57
C ARG A 174 1.37 -7.60 -17.62
N GLU A 175 1.66 -8.84 -17.99
CA GLU A 175 1.46 -10.00 -17.11
C GLU A 175 2.36 -9.91 -15.87
N ILE A 176 3.65 -9.62 -16.04
CA ILE A 176 4.60 -9.44 -14.93
C ILE A 176 4.18 -8.30 -14.00
N ILE A 177 3.73 -7.16 -14.55
CA ILE A 177 3.22 -6.04 -13.75
C ILE A 177 1.96 -6.46 -12.96
N ASN A 178 1.09 -7.28 -13.57
CA ASN A 178 -0.09 -7.80 -12.88
C ASN A 178 0.27 -8.80 -11.76
N LEU A 179 1.38 -9.54 -11.87
CA LEU A 179 1.91 -10.37 -10.78
C LEU A 179 2.33 -9.50 -9.58
N CYS A 180 2.79 -8.27 -9.83
CA CYS A 180 3.04 -7.26 -8.80
C CYS A 180 1.74 -6.62 -8.27
N GLY A 181 0.55 -7.02 -8.75
CA GLY A 181 -0.73 -6.30 -8.68
C GLY A 181 -1.29 -5.96 -7.29
N SER A 182 -0.63 -6.41 -6.23
CA SER A 182 -0.94 -6.00 -4.86
C SER A 182 -0.19 -4.73 -4.43
N PHE A 183 0.86 -4.36 -5.17
CA PHE A 183 1.67 -3.15 -4.99
C PHE A 183 1.51 -2.17 -6.15
N LEU A 184 1.36 -2.70 -7.37
CA LEU A 184 1.31 -1.90 -8.60
C LEU A 184 -0.04 -2.01 -9.30
N THR A 185 -0.38 -1.00 -10.07
CA THR A 185 -1.53 -0.98 -10.98
C THR A 185 -1.13 -0.28 -12.28
N LEU A 186 -1.65 -0.79 -13.40
CA LEU A 186 -1.42 -0.22 -14.72
C LEU A 186 -2.64 0.63 -15.13
N ARG A 187 -2.40 1.88 -15.53
CA ARG A 187 -3.43 2.79 -16.08
C ARG A 187 -2.84 3.54 -17.26
N GLU A 188 -3.51 3.50 -18.41
CA GLU A 188 -3.07 4.23 -19.62
C GLU A 188 -1.56 4.00 -19.89
N ASP A 189 -1.13 2.75 -19.80
CA ASP A 189 0.26 2.29 -20.01
C ASP A 189 1.30 2.93 -19.07
N SER A 190 0.84 3.47 -17.96
CA SER A 190 1.66 3.96 -16.86
C SER A 190 1.47 3.08 -15.63
N VAL A 191 2.58 2.71 -15.01
CA VAL A 191 2.66 1.93 -13.78
C VAL A 191 2.57 2.89 -12.60
N TYR A 192 1.73 2.53 -11.62
CA TYR A 192 1.52 3.28 -10.39
C TYR A 192 1.61 2.35 -9.20
N PHE A 193 2.14 2.83 -8.08
CA PHE A 193 1.81 2.22 -6.80
C PHE A 193 0.31 2.36 -6.51
N VAL A 194 -0.30 1.28 -6.01
CA VAL A 194 -1.70 1.28 -5.61
C VAL A 194 -1.94 2.31 -4.50
N HIS A 195 -0.98 2.49 -3.59
CA HIS A 195 -0.99 3.53 -2.57
C HIS A 195 0.34 4.29 -2.48
N GLN A 196 0.29 5.62 -2.32
CA GLN A 196 1.49 6.46 -2.18
C GLN A 196 2.34 6.17 -0.93
N SER A 197 1.76 5.55 0.10
CA SER A 197 2.51 5.03 1.25
C SER A 197 3.36 3.81 0.90
N ASP A 198 2.96 3.06 -0.13
CA ASP A 198 3.62 1.82 -0.55
C ASP A 198 5.03 2.09 -1.03
N THR A 199 5.34 3.24 -1.62
CA THR A 199 6.69 3.51 -2.14
C THR A 199 7.77 3.37 -1.06
N MET A 200 7.50 3.89 0.15
CA MET A 200 8.47 3.85 1.25
C MET A 200 8.47 2.50 1.99
N ASP A 201 7.30 1.86 2.15
CA ASP A 201 7.21 0.58 2.86
C ASP A 201 7.59 -0.61 1.96
N THR A 202 7.32 -0.53 0.66
CA THR A 202 7.88 -1.41 -0.38
C THR A 202 9.40 -1.24 -0.43
N TYR A 203 9.94 -0.02 -0.35
CA TYR A 203 11.38 0.19 -0.25
C TYR A 203 11.99 -0.47 1.00
N LYS A 204 11.35 -0.34 2.18
CA LYS A 204 11.79 -1.06 3.40
C LYS A 204 11.72 -2.57 3.23
N SER A 205 10.65 -3.08 2.63
CA SER A 205 10.41 -4.51 2.42
C SER A 205 11.38 -5.10 1.39
N LEU A 206 11.60 -4.41 0.26
CA LEU A 206 12.65 -4.71 -0.72
C LEU A 206 14.03 -4.70 -0.07
N ARG A 207 14.36 -3.69 0.75
CA ARG A 207 15.65 -3.63 1.44
C ARG A 207 15.87 -4.79 2.42
N ARG A 208 14.79 -5.34 3.01
CA ARG A 208 14.86 -6.56 3.83
C ARG A 208 14.97 -7.83 2.96
N ALA A 209 14.20 -7.93 1.89
CA ALA A 209 14.18 -9.08 0.97
C ALA A 209 15.45 -9.20 0.11
N LEU A 210 16.10 -8.08 -0.21
CA LEU A 210 17.36 -8.01 -0.96
C LEU A 210 18.61 -8.13 -0.07
N ARG A 211 18.47 -8.37 1.25
CA ARG A 211 19.63 -8.76 2.05
C ARG A 211 20.02 -10.19 1.66
N PRO A 212 21.20 -10.42 1.07
CA PRO A 212 21.66 -11.78 0.80
C PRO A 212 21.76 -12.51 2.14
N ASN A 213 21.25 -13.74 2.18
CA ASN A 213 21.46 -14.68 3.28
C ASN A 213 22.95 -14.75 3.62
N GLN A 214 23.37 -14.06 4.68
CA GLN A 214 24.67 -14.32 5.31
C GLN A 214 24.55 -15.58 6.16
N THR A 215 24.43 -16.71 5.49
CA THR A 215 24.71 -18.03 6.05
C THR A 215 25.77 -18.70 5.20
N ARG A 216 26.96 -18.09 5.16
CA ARG A 216 28.18 -18.88 4.97
C ARG A 216 28.63 -19.36 6.33
N GLN A 217 28.37 -20.64 6.61
CA GLN A 217 29.08 -21.39 7.63
C GLN A 217 30.58 -21.16 7.43
N VAL A 218 31.21 -20.48 8.38
CA VAL A 218 32.65 -20.56 8.56
C VAL A 218 32.90 -21.90 9.24
N ARG A 219 33.39 -22.90 8.48
CA ARG A 219 33.99 -24.08 9.09
C ARG A 219 35.34 -23.67 9.70
N PRO A 220 35.62 -23.94 10.98
CA PRO A 220 36.98 -23.82 11.49
C PRO A 220 37.87 -24.92 10.87
N CYS A 221 39.08 -24.53 10.48
CA CYS A 221 40.19 -25.45 10.22
C CYS A 221 40.71 -26.04 11.53
#